data_AF-A0A935MSK3-F1
#
_entry.id   AF-A0A935MSK3-F1
#
_cell.length_a   1.000
_cell.length_b   1.000
_cell.length_c   1.000
_cell.angle_alpha   90.00
_cell.angle_beta   90.00
_cell.angle_gamma   90.00
#
_symmetry.space_group_name_H-M   'P 1'
#
loop_
_entity.id
_entity.type
_entity.pdbx_description
1 polymer ?
#
loop_
_entity_poly.entity_id
_entity_poly.type
_entity_poly.pdbx_seq_one_letter_code
_entity_poly.pdbx_strand_id
1 'polypeptide(L)' 'MLAQYRQLLMRLLEAAAQRGDLDKNINQQAAASLFIGSIQGLVMQSMVAGSPLAMREQAEAVLAIFERGIASQNSGDAT' A
#
# COMPACT_ATOMS: atom_id res chain seq x y z
N MET A 1 1.28 16.26 9.54
CA MET A 1 0.38 15.54 8.63
C MET A 1 0.91 14.16 8.23
N LEU A 2 2.06 14.04 7.54
CA LEU A 2 2.60 12.73 7.12
C LEU A 2 2.87 11.74 8.27
N ALA A 3 3.35 12.20 9.42
CA ALA A 3 3.59 11.35 10.59
C ALA A 3 2.29 10.73 11.14
N GLN A 4 1.19 11.49 11.16
CA GLN A 4 -0.13 11.00 11.61
C GLN A 4 -0.69 9.99 10.61
N TYR A 5 -0.51 10.23 9.32
CA TYR A 5 -0.92 9.28 8.28
C TYR A 5 -0.12 7.98 8.36
N ARG A 6 1.19 8.07 8.62
CA ARG A 6 2.03 6.89 8.89
C ARG A 6 1.55 6.12 10.12
N GLN A 7 1.19 6.81 11.21
CA GLN A 7 0.61 6.16 12.39
C GLN A 7 -0.72 5.46 12.09
N LEU A 8 -1.58 6.07 11.26
CA LEU A 8 -2.81 5.43 10.80
C LEU A 8 -2.50 4.15 10.02
N LEU A 9 -1.60 4.21 9.05
CA LEU A 9 -1.18 3.05 8.25
C LEU A 9 -0.59 1.94 9.13
N MET A 10 0.25 2.28 10.10
CA MET A 10 0.81 1.30 11.04
C MET A 10 -0.30 0.59 11.82
N ARG A 11 -1.34 1.30 12.30
CA ARG A 11 -2.47 0.66 13.00
C ARG A 11 -3.26 -0.28 12.09
N LEU A 12 -3.45 0.09 10.82
CA LEU A 12 -4.15 -0.75 9.84
C LEU A 12 -3.35 -2.01 9.50
N LEU A 13 -2.04 -1.88 9.30
CA LEU A 13 -1.14 -3.00 9.03
C LEU A 13 -1.03 -3.94 10.23
N GLU A 14 -0.97 -3.40 11.44
CA GLU A 14 -0.99 -4.19 12.68
C GLU A 14 -2.29 -4.98 12.83
N ALA A 15 -3.45 -4.35 12.57
CA ALA A 15 -4.72 -5.05 12.58
C ALA A 15 -4.82 -6.14 11.51
N ALA A 16 -4.24 -5.91 10.32
CA ALA A 16 -4.16 -6.93 9.25
C ALA A 16 -3.24 -8.10 9.64
N ALA A 17 -2.09 -7.82 10.25
CA ALA A 17 -1.18 -8.83 10.75
C ALA A 17 -1.85 -9.71 11.84
N GLN A 18 -2.60 -9.09 12.76
CA GLN A 18 -3.35 -9.82 13.80
C GLN A 18 -4.44 -10.74 13.24
N ARG A 19 -5.01 -10.42 12.06
CA ARG A 19 -5.96 -11.29 11.36
C ARG A 19 -5.30 -12.37 10.51
N GLY A 20 -3.99 -12.29 10.29
CA GLY A 20 -3.26 -13.19 9.40
C GLY A 20 -3.34 -12.81 7.91
N ASP A 21 -3.84 -11.61 7.60
CA ASP A 21 -3.97 -11.12 6.21
C ASP A 21 -2.62 -10.69 5.62
N LEU A 22 -1.63 -10.41 6.47
CA LEU A 22 -0.31 -9.90 6.09
C LEU A 22 0.73 -11.03 6.09
N ASP A 23 1.65 -11.04 5.13
CA ASP A 23 2.79 -11.95 5.16
C ASP A 23 3.64 -11.67 6.41
N LYS A 24 3.94 -12.73 7.17
CA LYS A 24 4.66 -12.69 8.45
C LYS A 24 6.06 -12.07 8.35
N ASN A 25 6.64 -12.00 7.15
CA ASN A 25 7.98 -11.47 6.91
C ASN A 25 7.96 -9.99 6.50
N ILE A 26 6.78 -9.36 6.38
CA ILE A 26 6.65 -7.97 5.97
C ILE A 26 7.13 -7.03 7.08
N ASN A 27 8.05 -6.14 6.73
CA ASN A 27 8.35 -4.98 7.56
C ASN A 27 7.24 -3.92 7.40
N GLN A 28 6.36 -3.83 8.39
CA GLN A 28 5.21 -2.91 8.36
C GLN A 28 5.62 -1.43 8.19
N GLN A 29 6.74 -1.01 8.78
CA GLN A 29 7.23 0.38 8.65
C GLN A 29 7.69 0.69 7.23
N ALA A 30 8.36 -0.27 6.59
CA ALA A 30 8.75 -0.17 5.19
C ALA A 30 7.50 -0.17 4.28
N ALA A 31 6.51 -1.04 4.54
CA ALA A 31 5.25 -1.09 3.80
C ALA A 31 4.48 0.24 3.87
N ALA A 32 4.33 0.83 5.07
CA ALA A 32 3.71 2.14 5.24
C ALA A 32 4.46 3.24 4.48
N SER A 33 5.80 3.20 4.48
CA SER A 33 6.61 4.18 3.76
C SER A 33 6.51 4.03 2.24
N LEU A 34 6.48 2.79 1.75
CA LEU A 34 6.27 2.46 0.34
C LEU A 34 4.91 2.99 -0.13
N PHE A 35 3.83 2.72 0.62
CA PHE A 35 2.49 3.16 0.24
C PHE A 35 2.40 4.69 0.14
N ILE A 36 2.97 5.42 1.10
CA ILE A 36 3.04 6.89 1.04
C ILE A 36 3.80 7.35 -0.21
N GLY A 37 4.94 6.71 -0.50
CA GLY A 37 5.73 7.01 -1.70
C GLY A 37 4.96 6.74 -3.00
N SER A 38 4.15 5.67 -3.04
CA SER A 38 3.31 5.36 -4.21
C SER A 38 2.27 6.45 -4.46
N ILE A 39 1.59 6.93 -3.41
CA ILE A 39 0.65 8.06 -3.54
C ILE A 39 1.37 9.34 -3.99
N GLN A 40 2.57 9.61 -3.45
CA GLN A 40 3.38 10.76 -3.88
C GLN A 40 3.79 10.66 -5.35
N GLY A 41 4.16 9.46 -5.82
CA GLY A 41 4.46 9.19 -7.23
C GLY A 41 3.26 9.49 -8.13
N LEU A 42 2.05 9.06 -7.73
CA LEU A 42 0.82 9.37 -8.45
C LEU A 42 0.53 10.88 -8.50
N VAL A 43 0.76 11.60 -7.39
CA VAL A 43 0.62 13.05 -7.36
C VAL A 43 1.59 13.70 -8.33
N MET A 44 2.89 13.32 -8.30
CA MET A 44 3.89 13.84 -9.24
C MET A 44 3.51 13.56 -10.70
N GLN A 45 3.03 12.35 -11.00
CA GLN A 45 2.59 11.97 -12.35
C GLN A 45 1.38 12.78 -12.81
N SER A 46 0.41 13.02 -11.93
CA SER A 46 -0.78 13.84 -12.24
C SER A 46 -0.42 15.30 -12.54
N MET A 47 0.60 15.84 -11.86
CA MET A 47 1.12 17.18 -12.11
C MET A 47 1.77 17.27 -13.49
N VAL A 48 2.55 16.26 -13.88
CA VAL A 48 3.18 16.20 -15.22
C VAL A 48 2.14 16.01 -16.32
N ALA A 49 1.13 15.18 -16.09
CA ALA A 49 0.05 14.94 -17.05
C ALA A 49 -0.97 16.10 -17.12
N GLY A 50 -0.93 17.05 -16.18
CA GLY A 50 -1.90 18.14 -16.08
C GLY A 50 -3.34 17.68 -15.80
N SER A 51 -3.54 16.45 -15.36
CA SER A 51 -4.85 15.83 -15.15
C SER A 51 -4.96 15.19 -13.77
N PRO A 52 -5.74 15.78 -12.84
CA PRO A 52 -6.01 15.17 -11.53
C PRO A 52 -6.78 13.83 -11.64
N LEU A 53 -7.54 13.64 -12.73
CA LEU A 53 -8.30 12.40 -12.96
C LEU A 53 -7.36 11.20 -13.19
N ALA A 54 -6.21 11.42 -13.84
CA ALA A 54 -5.21 10.38 -14.06
C ALA A 54 -4.68 9.78 -12.74
N MET A 55 -4.61 10.59 -11.67
CA MET A 55 -4.24 10.09 -10.34
C MET A 55 -5.24 9.04 -9.84
N ARG A 56 -6.54 9.33 -10.00
CA ARG A 56 -7.62 8.48 -9.49
C ARG A 56 -7.71 7.18 -10.26
N GLU A 57 -7.56 7.23 -11.58
CA GLU A 57 -7.55 6.05 -12.44
C GLU A 57 -6.38 5.11 -12.09
N GLN A 58 -5.22 5.67 -11.78
CA GLN A 58 -4.04 4.86 -11.46
C GLN A 58 -4.00 4.39 -10.00
N ALA A 59 -4.71 5.07 -9.10
CA ALA A 59 -4.72 4.77 -7.66
C ALA A 59 -5.22 3.35 -7.36
N GLU A 60 -6.28 2.89 -8.02
CA GLU A 60 -6.81 1.54 -7.82
C GLU A 60 -5.80 0.47 -8.22
N ALA A 61 -5.13 0.64 -9.37
CA ALA A 61 -4.10 -0.28 -9.84
C ALA A 61 -2.89 -0.32 -8.89
N VAL A 62 -2.44 0.84 -8.39
CA VAL A 62 -1.34 0.94 -7.43
C VAL A 62 -1.69 0.30 -6.10
N LEU A 63 -2.92 0.52 -5.60
CA LEU A 63 -3.40 -0.12 -4.37
C LEU A 63 -3.43 -1.64 -4.51
N ALA A 64 -3.96 -2.15 -5.63
CA ALA A 64 -4.02 -3.60 -5.87
C ALA A 64 -2.61 -4.23 -5.94
N ILE A 65 -1.62 -3.53 -6.51
CA ILE A 65 -0.22 -3.98 -6.50
C ILE A 65 0.34 -3.98 -5.08
N PHE A 66 0.10 -2.91 -4.32
CA PHE A 66 0.57 -2.79 -2.95
C PHE A 66 -0.01 -3.91 -2.07
N GLU A 67 -1.33 -4.12 -2.10
CA GLU A 67 -2.02 -5.15 -1.32
C GLU A 67 -1.49 -6.55 -1.64
N ARG A 68 -1.34 -6.91 -2.93
CA ARG A 68 -0.72 -8.18 -3.32
C ARG A 68 0.71 -8.35 -2.80
N GLY A 69 1.47 -7.26 -2.71
CA GLY A 69 2.85 -7.29 -2.23
C GLY A 69 2.99 -7.48 -0.72
N ILE A 70 1.94 -7.21 0.06
CA ILE A 70 1.93 -7.35 1.52
C ILE A 70 1.04 -8.49 2.02
N ALA A 71 0.15 -9.00 1.16
CA ALA A 71 -0.77 -10.06 1.50
C ALA A 71 -0.04 -11.34 1.89
N SER A 72 -0.60 -12.06 2.86
CA SER A 72 -0.15 -13.40 3.22
C SER A 72 -0.18 -14.29 1.98
N GLN A 73 0.99 -14.81 1.59
CA GLN A 73 1.04 -15.85 0.58
C GLN A 73 0.47 -17.11 1.19
N ASN A 74 -0.83 -17.32 1.04
CA ASN A 74 -1.40 -18.63 1.26
C ASN A 74 -0.75 -19.52 0.21
N SER A 75 0.21 -20.36 0.61
CA SER A 75 0.70 -21.46 -0.21
C SER A 75 -0.46 -22.45 -0.36
N GLY A 76 -1.42 -22.09 -1.22
CA GLY A 76 -2.56 -22.88 -1.64
C GLY A 76 -2.28 -23.70 -2.90
N ASP A 77 -1.01 -23.83 -3.29
CA ASP A 77 -0.57 -24.79 -4.30
C ASP A 77 0.23 -25.91 -3.61
N ALA A 78 -0.50 -26.73 -2.86
CA ALA A 78 -0.09 -28.08 -2.54
C ALA A 78 -1.32 -28.97 -2.66
N THR A 79 -1.60 -29.45 -3.89
CA THR A 79 -1.77 -30.87 -4.26
C THR A 79 -2.19 -30.94 -5.72
#